data_AF-A0A090SDJ2-F1
#
_entry.id   AF-A0A090SDJ2-F1
#
_cell.length_a   1.000
_cell.length_b   1.000
_cell.length_c   1.000
_cell.angle_alpha   90.00
_cell.angle_beta   90.00
_cell.angle_gamma   90.00
#
_symmetry.space_group_name_H-M   'P 1'
#
loop_
_entity.id
_entity.type
_entity.pdbx_description
1 polymer ?
#
loop_
_entity_poly.entity_id
_entity_poly.type
_entity_poly.pdbx_seq_one_letter_code
_entity_poly.pdbx_strand_id
1 'polypeptide(L)'
;MAFVAEPVVGATAGAVPATAGYLQRIREICDRYDVLLILDEVMCGIGRTGSFFAFEQDAVVPDLVTVAKGLGAGYQSIGAVLAHEKIYNQIANGSGFFQHGHTFMGHPMACASALATIDTIVDESLTAKVLHKGQGLQSRLQDAIGELPFVGDIRGRGLFVGIELVADRETKAPLAIETQAHKWVKSIAMDNGLMCYPMSGTIDGRLGHHILLAPPFIISESELDELVSKLSVSLSLAANKWGR
;
A
#
# COMPACT_ATOMS: atom_id res chain seq x y z
N MET A 1 21.51 -11.76 -9.80
CA MET A 1 21.29 -10.61 -8.88
C MET A 1 19.83 -10.19 -9.00
N ALA A 2 19.25 -9.55 -7.98
CA ALA A 2 17.87 -9.09 -8.05
C ALA A 2 17.72 -7.67 -7.50
N PHE A 3 16.78 -6.92 -8.07
CA PHE A 3 16.27 -5.66 -7.56
C PHE A 3 14.84 -5.90 -7.05
N VAL A 4 14.57 -5.51 -5.81
CA VAL A 4 13.27 -5.72 -5.15
C VAL A 4 12.66 -4.36 -4.82
N ALA A 5 11.40 -4.14 -5.18
CA ALA A 5 10.68 -2.93 -4.83
C ALA A 5 9.17 -3.17 -4.68
N GLU A 6 8.53 -2.39 -3.82
CA GLU A 6 7.07 -2.26 -3.81
C GLU A 6 6.64 -1.28 -4.92
N PRO A 7 5.63 -1.60 -5.77
CA PRO A 7 5.09 -0.64 -6.74
C PRO A 7 4.48 0.61 -6.09
N VAL A 8 3.82 0.42 -4.95
CA VAL A 8 3.39 1.50 -4.05
C VAL A 8 3.87 1.15 -2.66
N VAL A 9 4.86 1.90 -2.15
CA VAL A 9 5.52 1.62 -0.87
C VAL A 9 4.53 1.85 0.26
N GLY A 10 4.23 0.80 1.02
CA GLY A 10 3.16 0.82 2.00
C GLY A 10 3.54 1.46 3.33
N ALA A 11 3.72 0.63 4.36
CA ALA A 11 3.87 1.08 5.75
C ALA A 11 5.08 1.99 5.99
N THR A 12 6.18 1.80 5.26
CA THR A 12 7.44 2.52 5.51
C THR A 12 7.41 3.95 4.98
N ALA A 13 6.78 4.20 3.84
CA ALA A 13 6.75 5.52 3.20
C ALA A 13 5.35 6.17 3.16
N GLY A 14 4.31 5.46 3.60
CA GLY A 14 2.96 5.98 3.63
C GLY A 14 2.33 6.02 2.24
N ALA A 15 2.16 4.85 1.63
CA ALA A 15 1.51 4.64 0.34
C ALA A 15 2.11 5.52 -0.78
N VAL A 16 3.43 5.59 -0.88
CA VAL A 16 4.12 6.36 -1.94
C VAL A 16 4.08 5.59 -3.25
N PRO A 17 3.38 6.06 -4.29
CA PRO A 17 3.45 5.45 -5.60
C PRO A 17 4.79 5.77 -6.27
N ALA A 18 5.24 4.87 -7.15
CA ALA A 18 6.32 5.20 -8.07
C ALA A 18 5.98 6.45 -8.89
N THR A 19 6.97 7.32 -9.10
CA THR A 19 6.85 8.44 -10.04
C THR A 19 6.73 7.92 -11.46
N ALA A 20 6.06 8.67 -12.34
CA ALA A 20 5.83 8.25 -13.72
C ALA A 20 7.15 7.86 -14.42
N GLY A 21 7.18 6.66 -15.01
CA GLY A 21 8.36 6.13 -15.70
C GLY A 21 9.44 5.53 -14.80
N TYR A 22 9.35 5.65 -13.47
CA TYR A 22 10.36 5.09 -12.55
C TYR A 22 10.51 3.58 -12.70
N LEU A 23 9.42 2.82 -12.56
CA LEU A 23 9.49 1.35 -12.66
C LEU A 23 9.85 0.88 -14.07
N GLN A 24 9.44 1.60 -15.11
CA GLN A 24 9.83 1.32 -16.49
C GLN A 24 11.35 1.47 -16.66
N ARG A 25 11.91 2.55 -16.13
CA ARG A 25 13.36 2.78 -16.16
C ARG A 25 14.12 1.72 -15.35
N ILE A 26 13.59 1.31 -14.20
CA ILE A 26 14.16 0.20 -13.42
C ILE A 26 14.13 -1.11 -14.22
N ARG A 27 13.03 -1.43 -14.91
CA ARG A 27 12.93 -2.62 -15.77
C ARG A 27 13.99 -2.60 -16.87
N GLU A 28 14.16 -1.49 -17.58
CA GLU A 28 15.20 -1.34 -18.60
C GLU A 28 16.63 -1.54 -18.05
N ILE A 29 16.89 -1.02 -16.85
CA ILE A 29 18.18 -1.21 -16.16
C ILE A 29 18.36 -2.69 -15.82
N CYS A 30 17.33 -3.32 -15.26
CA CYS A 30 17.37 -4.73 -14.91
C CYS A 30 17.65 -5.62 -16.14
N ASP A 31 17.01 -5.33 -17.27
CA ASP A 31 17.24 -6.04 -18.54
C ASP A 31 18.67 -5.85 -19.07
N ARG A 32 19.20 -4.61 -18.99
CA ARG A 32 20.56 -4.31 -19.46
C ARG A 32 21.64 -5.07 -18.69
N TYR A 33 21.44 -5.26 -17.39
CA TYR A 33 22.46 -5.81 -16.49
C TYR A 33 22.18 -7.25 -16.03
N ASP A 34 21.21 -7.93 -16.65
CA ASP A 34 20.79 -9.29 -16.27
C ASP A 34 20.47 -9.41 -14.77
N VAL A 35 19.69 -8.44 -14.28
CA VAL A 35 19.18 -8.38 -12.92
C VAL A 35 17.70 -8.75 -12.95
N LEU A 36 17.28 -9.62 -12.02
CA LEU A 36 15.87 -9.94 -11.87
C LEU A 36 15.13 -8.79 -11.18
N LEU A 37 14.01 -8.37 -11.73
CA LEU A 37 13.06 -7.47 -11.11
C LEU A 37 12.04 -8.26 -10.31
N ILE A 38 11.97 -8.03 -9.00
CA ILE A 38 10.97 -8.59 -8.11
C ILE A 38 10.09 -7.44 -7.63
N LEU A 39 8.79 -7.52 -7.89
CA LEU A 39 7.84 -6.54 -7.37
C LEU A 39 7.06 -7.12 -6.19
N ASP A 40 7.17 -6.44 -5.05
CA ASP A 40 6.47 -6.81 -3.83
C ASP A 40 5.08 -6.19 -3.79
N GLU A 41 4.08 -7.01 -4.12
CA GLU A 41 2.67 -6.66 -4.19
C GLU A 41 1.93 -7.05 -2.90
N VAL A 42 2.65 -7.42 -1.83
CA VAL A 42 2.04 -7.91 -0.59
C VAL A 42 1.06 -6.91 0.01
N MET A 43 1.33 -5.59 -0.05
CA MET A 43 0.39 -4.57 0.43
C MET A 43 -0.44 -3.94 -0.67
N CYS A 44 0.19 -3.56 -1.79
CA CYS A 44 -0.45 -2.75 -2.83
C CYS A 44 -1.21 -3.58 -3.89
N GLY A 45 -1.00 -4.88 -3.92
CA GLY A 45 -1.63 -5.78 -4.89
C GLY A 45 -2.96 -6.32 -4.45
N ILE A 46 -3.42 -7.33 -5.19
CA ILE A 46 -4.71 -8.01 -5.01
C ILE A 46 -5.85 -6.98 -4.95
N GLY A 47 -5.85 -6.03 -5.89
CA GLY A 47 -6.92 -5.05 -6.03
C GLY A 47 -6.78 -3.76 -5.21
N ARG A 48 -5.84 -3.69 -4.25
CA ARG A 48 -5.75 -2.58 -3.28
C ARG A 48 -5.62 -1.20 -3.92
N THR A 49 -4.93 -1.11 -5.04
CA THR A 49 -4.68 0.15 -5.77
C THR A 49 -5.66 0.42 -6.90
N GLY A 50 -6.68 -0.45 -7.10
CA GLY A 50 -7.67 -0.33 -8.18
C GLY A 50 -7.37 -1.15 -9.44
N SER A 51 -6.24 -1.85 -9.49
CA SER A 51 -5.90 -2.91 -10.45
C SER A 51 -5.55 -4.19 -9.70
N PHE A 52 -5.56 -5.36 -10.35
CA PHE A 52 -5.29 -6.61 -9.64
C PHE A 52 -3.85 -6.62 -9.11
N PHE A 53 -2.88 -6.33 -9.97
CA PHE A 53 -1.53 -5.94 -9.56
C PHE A 53 -1.33 -4.43 -9.71
N ALA A 54 -0.71 -3.78 -8.74
CA ALA A 54 -0.41 -2.35 -8.81
C ALA A 54 0.53 -2.01 -9.98
N PHE A 55 1.48 -2.88 -10.32
CA PHE A 55 2.44 -2.65 -11.40
C PHE A 55 1.80 -2.55 -12.79
N GLU A 56 0.56 -3.05 -12.97
CA GLU A 56 -0.19 -2.91 -14.22
C GLU A 56 -0.36 -1.44 -14.61
N GLN A 57 -0.53 -0.57 -13.60
CA GLN A 57 -0.71 0.86 -13.79
C GLN A 57 0.57 1.57 -14.25
N ASP A 58 1.74 0.94 -14.07
CA ASP A 58 3.04 1.43 -14.50
C ASP A 58 3.51 0.77 -15.80
N ALA A 59 2.72 -0.14 -16.38
CA ALA A 59 3.02 -0.89 -17.60
C ALA A 59 4.35 -1.65 -17.56
N VAL A 60 4.63 -2.29 -16.42
CA VAL A 60 5.85 -3.11 -16.20
C VAL A 60 5.48 -4.55 -15.92
N VAL A 61 6.23 -5.49 -16.47
CA VAL A 61 6.15 -6.91 -16.14
C VAL A 61 7.41 -7.33 -15.38
N PRO A 62 7.32 -7.75 -14.10
CA PRO A 62 8.46 -8.20 -13.34
C PRO A 62 8.80 -9.67 -13.62
N ASP A 63 9.97 -10.10 -13.14
CA ASP A 63 10.42 -11.49 -13.25
C ASP A 63 9.76 -12.38 -12.19
N LEU A 64 9.58 -11.82 -10.99
CA LEU A 64 8.86 -12.45 -9.87
C LEU A 64 7.92 -11.43 -9.22
N VAL A 65 6.81 -11.91 -8.66
CA VAL A 65 5.87 -11.11 -7.87
C VAL A 65 5.62 -11.80 -6.54
N THR A 66 5.70 -11.06 -5.43
CA THR A 66 5.30 -11.57 -4.11
C THR A 66 3.92 -11.05 -3.73
N VAL A 67 3.03 -11.95 -3.31
CA VAL A 67 1.68 -11.61 -2.85
C VAL A 67 1.35 -12.33 -1.53
N ALA A 68 0.57 -11.69 -0.68
CA ALA A 68 0.00 -12.25 0.54
C ALA A 68 -1.19 -11.37 0.95
N LYS A 69 -1.40 -11.08 2.24
CA LYS A 69 -2.43 -10.15 2.77
C LYS A 69 -3.78 -10.25 2.06
N GLY A 70 -4.04 -9.38 1.07
CA GLY A 70 -5.26 -9.36 0.26
C GLY A 70 -5.58 -10.68 -0.41
N LEU A 71 -4.57 -11.51 -0.71
CA LEU A 71 -4.74 -12.87 -1.27
C LEU A 71 -5.63 -13.75 -0.39
N GLY A 72 -5.45 -13.70 0.93
CA GLY A 72 -6.28 -14.43 1.88
C GLY A 72 -7.37 -13.59 2.53
N ALA A 73 -7.41 -12.28 2.26
CA ALA A 73 -8.29 -11.28 2.86
C ALA A 73 -8.46 -11.37 4.41
N GLY A 74 -7.46 -11.93 5.11
CA GLY A 74 -7.51 -12.16 6.55
C GLY A 74 -8.26 -13.43 6.99
N TYR A 75 -8.88 -14.17 6.08
CA TYR A 75 -9.60 -15.42 6.37
C TYR A 75 -8.66 -16.61 6.61
N GLN A 76 -7.56 -16.69 5.84
CA GLN A 76 -6.50 -17.68 6.01
C GLN A 76 -5.13 -17.07 5.72
N SER A 77 -4.10 -17.60 6.38
CA SER A 77 -2.72 -17.21 6.12
C SER A 77 -2.24 -17.86 4.82
N ILE A 78 -1.96 -17.04 3.82
CA ILE A 78 -1.41 -17.48 2.54
C ILE A 78 -0.50 -16.41 1.96
N GLY A 79 0.60 -16.84 1.36
CA GLY A 79 1.46 -16.04 0.51
C GLY A 79 1.89 -16.88 -0.70
N ALA A 80 2.25 -16.20 -1.77
CA ALA A 80 2.71 -16.83 -2.99
C ALA A 80 3.82 -15.99 -3.66
N VAL A 81 4.68 -16.68 -4.39
CA VAL A 81 5.60 -16.07 -5.35
C VAL A 81 5.16 -16.51 -6.73
N LEU A 82 4.77 -15.57 -7.58
CA LEU A 82 4.48 -15.83 -8.98
C LEU A 82 5.79 -15.66 -9.74
N ALA A 83 6.08 -16.59 -10.64
CA ALA A 83 7.28 -16.57 -11.46
C ALA A 83 6.93 -16.42 -12.94
N HIS A 84 7.63 -15.52 -13.62
CA HIS A 84 7.54 -15.41 -15.07
C HIS A 84 7.98 -16.73 -15.72
N GLU A 85 7.35 -17.11 -16.83
CA GLU A 85 7.57 -18.38 -17.52
C GLU A 85 9.05 -18.65 -17.81
N LYS A 86 9.80 -17.65 -18.26
CA LYS A 86 11.27 -17.74 -18.46
C LYS A 86 12.04 -18.25 -17.24
N ILE A 87 11.64 -17.87 -16.02
CA ILE A 87 12.29 -18.33 -14.78
C ILE A 87 11.91 -19.77 -14.49
N TYR A 88 10.62 -20.09 -14.62
CA TYR A 88 10.14 -21.46 -14.50
C TYR A 88 10.86 -22.41 -15.46
N ASN A 89 10.94 -22.05 -16.75
CA ASN A 89 11.60 -22.82 -17.79
C ASN A 89 13.09 -23.04 -17.51
N GLN A 90 13.77 -22.05 -16.92
CA GLN A 90 15.18 -22.19 -16.55
C GLN A 90 15.38 -23.23 -15.42
N ILE A 91 14.46 -23.29 -14.45
CA ILE A 91 14.49 -24.29 -13.39
C ILE A 91 14.13 -25.67 -13.95
N ALA A 92 13.04 -25.76 -14.71
CA ALA A 92 12.50 -26.99 -15.25
C ALA A 92 13.46 -27.68 -16.24
N ASN A 93 14.09 -26.91 -17.14
CA ASN A 93 15.03 -27.43 -18.14
C ASN A 93 16.48 -27.50 -17.64
N GLY A 94 16.78 -26.90 -16.48
CA GLY A 94 18.08 -26.97 -15.83
C GLY A 94 18.25 -28.28 -15.06
N SER A 95 18.29 -28.20 -13.72
CA SER A 95 18.31 -29.42 -12.89
C SER A 95 16.98 -30.16 -12.88
N GLY A 96 15.87 -29.51 -13.24
CA GLY A 96 14.52 -30.03 -13.08
C GLY A 96 14.10 -30.23 -11.62
N PHE A 97 14.97 -29.87 -10.68
CA PHE A 97 14.81 -30.12 -9.25
C PHE A 97 14.85 -28.81 -8.48
N PHE A 98 13.73 -28.46 -7.86
CA PHE A 98 13.60 -27.28 -7.01
C PHE A 98 13.59 -27.69 -5.54
N GLN A 99 14.75 -27.62 -4.90
CA GLN A 99 14.90 -28.00 -3.48
C GLN A 99 14.43 -26.87 -2.56
N HIS A 100 13.12 -26.66 -2.52
CA HIS A 100 12.47 -25.67 -1.68
C HIS A 100 11.08 -26.17 -1.28
N GLY A 101 10.70 -25.95 -0.03
CA GLY A 101 9.43 -26.43 0.50
C GLY A 101 9.19 -25.93 1.91
N HIS A 102 7.91 -25.77 2.25
CA HIS A 102 7.43 -25.51 3.60
C HIS A 102 6.38 -26.55 3.96
N THR A 103 6.26 -26.90 5.25
CA THR A 103 5.29 -27.92 5.71
C THR A 103 3.86 -27.62 5.27
N PHE A 104 3.47 -26.34 5.20
CA PHE A 104 2.15 -25.88 4.80
C PHE A 104 2.09 -25.29 3.38
N MET A 105 3.11 -25.52 2.56
CA MET A 105 3.08 -25.09 1.15
C MET A 105 1.90 -25.75 0.43
N GLY A 106 1.04 -24.94 -0.19
CA GLY A 106 -0.16 -25.44 -0.86
C GLY A 106 -1.26 -25.94 0.07
N HIS A 107 -1.32 -25.45 1.33
CA HIS A 107 -2.33 -25.86 2.30
C HIS A 107 -3.77 -25.74 1.72
N PRO A 108 -4.54 -26.84 1.56
CA PRO A 108 -5.78 -26.83 0.80
C PRO A 108 -6.82 -25.81 1.28
N MET A 109 -6.98 -25.64 2.60
CA MET A 109 -7.91 -24.64 3.14
C MET A 109 -7.48 -23.20 2.86
N ALA A 110 -6.17 -22.93 2.83
CA ALA A 110 -5.64 -21.61 2.53
C ALA A 110 -5.86 -21.29 1.04
N CYS A 111 -5.59 -22.27 0.17
CA CYS A 111 -5.85 -22.17 -1.26
C CYS A 111 -7.35 -21.96 -1.57
N ALA A 112 -8.24 -22.72 -0.92
CA ALA A 112 -9.69 -22.57 -1.12
C ALA A 112 -10.19 -21.19 -0.67
N SER A 113 -9.70 -20.70 0.48
CA SER A 113 -10.02 -19.35 0.96
C SER A 113 -9.50 -18.26 0.02
N ALA A 114 -8.30 -18.44 -0.54
CA ALA A 114 -7.71 -17.49 -1.48
C ALA A 114 -8.46 -17.46 -2.82
N LEU A 115 -8.86 -18.64 -3.33
CA LEU A 115 -9.67 -18.76 -4.53
C LEU A 115 -11.01 -18.02 -4.35
N ALA A 116 -11.73 -18.27 -3.25
CA ALA A 116 -12.98 -17.57 -2.96
C ALA A 116 -12.80 -16.04 -2.83
N THR A 117 -11.66 -15.60 -2.30
CA THR A 117 -11.32 -14.17 -2.22
C THR A 117 -11.10 -13.57 -3.61
N ILE A 118 -10.34 -14.24 -4.48
CA ILE A 118 -10.08 -13.79 -5.85
C ILE A 118 -11.38 -13.79 -6.66
N ASP A 119 -12.18 -14.86 -6.58
CA ASP A 119 -13.47 -14.97 -7.26
C ASP A 119 -14.38 -13.80 -6.86
N THR A 120 -14.48 -13.49 -5.55
CA THR A 120 -15.25 -12.33 -5.07
C THR A 120 -14.73 -11.02 -5.64
N ILE A 121 -13.40 -10.81 -5.68
CA ILE A 121 -12.80 -9.60 -6.25
C ILE A 121 -13.17 -9.43 -7.73
N VAL A 122 -13.15 -10.52 -8.49
CA VAL A 122 -13.43 -10.53 -9.93
C VAL A 122 -14.94 -10.38 -10.19
N ASP A 123 -15.75 -11.27 -9.61
CA ASP A 123 -17.19 -11.37 -9.86
C ASP A 123 -17.93 -10.11 -9.43
N GLU A 124 -17.53 -9.49 -8.32
CA GLU A 124 -18.11 -8.25 -7.84
C GLU A 124 -17.43 -6.99 -8.40
N SER A 125 -16.45 -7.14 -9.30
CA SER A 125 -15.68 -6.05 -9.90
C SER A 125 -15.09 -5.10 -8.85
N LEU A 126 -14.54 -5.66 -7.77
CA LEU A 126 -14.09 -4.87 -6.61
C LEU A 126 -12.94 -3.92 -6.97
N THR A 127 -12.08 -4.26 -7.93
CA THR A 127 -11.00 -3.38 -8.38
C THR A 127 -11.53 -2.05 -8.94
N ALA A 128 -12.58 -2.11 -9.77
CA ALA A 128 -13.25 -0.92 -10.29
C ALA A 128 -13.92 -0.10 -9.17
N LYS A 129 -14.54 -0.76 -8.19
CA LYS A 129 -15.11 -0.09 -7.00
C LYS A 129 -14.01 0.57 -6.16
N VAL A 130 -12.86 -0.08 -5.98
CA VAL A 130 -11.70 0.47 -5.26
C VAL A 130 -11.16 1.71 -5.96
N LEU A 131 -11.08 1.70 -7.29
CA LEU A 131 -10.66 2.86 -8.07
C LEU A 131 -11.62 4.05 -7.86
N HIS A 132 -12.92 3.82 -8.02
CA HIS A 132 -13.95 4.85 -7.83
C HIS A 132 -13.97 5.39 -6.40
N LYS A 133 -14.02 4.51 -5.39
CA LYS A 133 -14.03 4.88 -3.97
C LYS A 133 -12.72 5.56 -3.55
N GLY A 134 -11.59 5.15 -4.14
CA GLY A 134 -10.29 5.79 -3.94
C GLY A 134 -10.29 7.25 -4.38
N GLN A 135 -10.82 7.54 -5.56
CA GLN A 135 -11.00 8.92 -6.05
C GLN A 135 -11.91 9.72 -5.10
N GLY A 136 -13.04 9.12 -4.69
CA GLY A 136 -13.95 9.72 -3.73
C GLY A 136 -13.32 10.00 -2.36
N LEU A 137 -12.48 9.10 -1.86
CA LEU A 137 -11.73 9.28 -0.63
C LEU A 137 -10.71 10.41 -0.76
N GLN A 138 -9.93 10.43 -1.85
CA GLN A 138 -8.89 11.42 -2.07
C GLN A 138 -9.46 12.83 -2.21
N SER A 139 -10.58 13.00 -2.93
CA SER A 139 -11.28 14.29 -3.01
C SER A 139 -11.72 14.78 -1.63
N ARG A 140 -12.40 13.93 -0.85
CA ARG A 140 -12.88 14.30 0.50
C ARG A 140 -11.74 14.65 1.45
N LEU A 141 -10.65 13.90 1.40
CA LEU A 141 -9.46 14.21 2.20
C LEU A 141 -8.85 15.55 1.77
N GLN A 142 -8.70 15.79 0.47
CA GLN A 142 -8.19 17.06 -0.03
C GLN A 142 -9.05 18.24 0.44
N ASP A 143 -10.37 18.13 0.33
CA ASP A 143 -11.31 19.18 0.73
C ASP A 143 -11.31 19.41 2.25
N ALA A 144 -11.25 18.34 3.05
CA ALA A 144 -11.40 18.43 4.50
C ALA A 144 -10.10 18.78 5.23
N ILE A 145 -8.94 18.34 4.73
CA ILE A 145 -7.66 18.44 5.46
C ILE A 145 -6.49 18.92 4.60
N GLY A 146 -6.65 19.04 3.27
CA GLY A 146 -5.54 19.33 2.35
C GLY A 146 -4.91 20.72 2.49
N GLU A 147 -5.63 21.67 3.09
CA GLU A 147 -5.14 23.04 3.39
C GLU A 147 -4.68 23.21 4.84
N LEU A 148 -4.67 22.15 5.66
CA LEU A 148 -4.12 22.23 7.01
C LEU A 148 -2.60 22.50 6.93
N PRO A 149 -2.06 23.42 7.75
CA PRO A 149 -0.68 23.89 7.62
C PRO A 149 0.37 22.82 7.92
N PHE A 150 -0.03 21.71 8.56
CA PHE A 150 0.82 20.57 8.89
C PHE A 150 0.55 19.34 8.01
N VAL A 151 -0.36 19.42 7.03
CA VAL A 151 -0.56 18.35 6.04
C VAL A 151 0.33 18.64 4.84
N GLY A 152 1.36 17.82 4.67
CA GLY A 152 2.36 17.98 3.61
C GLY A 152 1.85 17.46 2.28
N ASP A 153 1.27 16.27 2.28
CA ASP A 153 0.87 15.58 1.06
C ASP A 153 -0.22 14.54 1.38
N ILE A 154 -1.15 14.35 0.44
CA ILE A 154 -2.18 13.32 0.46
C ILE A 154 -2.03 12.52 -0.82
N ARG A 155 -1.45 11.34 -0.71
CA ARG A 155 -0.98 10.54 -1.84
C ARG A 155 -1.45 9.11 -1.77
N GLY A 156 -1.34 8.39 -2.87
CA GLY A 156 -1.64 6.98 -2.94
C GLY A 156 -2.34 6.60 -4.24
N ARG A 157 -2.84 5.37 -4.29
CA ARG A 157 -3.62 4.82 -5.40
C ARG A 157 -4.78 4.01 -4.84
N GLY A 158 -5.97 4.11 -5.44
CA GLY A 158 -7.16 3.38 -4.98
C GLY A 158 -7.48 3.64 -3.51
N LEU A 159 -7.78 2.59 -2.74
CA LEU A 159 -8.02 2.66 -1.30
C LEU A 159 -6.74 2.40 -0.50
N PHE A 160 -5.62 2.96 -0.95
CA PHE A 160 -4.33 2.92 -0.27
C PHE A 160 -3.73 4.32 -0.26
N VAL A 161 -3.97 5.05 0.83
CA VAL A 161 -3.75 6.50 0.90
C VAL A 161 -2.88 6.84 2.11
N GLY A 162 -1.86 7.66 1.90
CA GLY A 162 -1.02 8.23 2.94
C GLY A 162 -1.25 9.72 3.11
N ILE A 163 -1.22 10.17 4.36
CA ILE A 163 -1.24 11.58 4.76
C ILE A 163 0.08 11.89 5.44
N GLU A 164 0.90 12.74 4.84
CA GLU A 164 2.15 13.20 5.41
C GLU A 164 1.94 14.37 6.37
N LEU A 165 2.62 14.32 7.52
CA LEU A 165 2.59 15.37 8.52
C LEU A 165 3.94 16.09 8.57
N VAL A 166 3.91 17.41 8.34
CA VAL A 166 5.10 18.27 8.20
C VAL A 166 5.01 19.47 9.14
N ALA A 167 6.16 20.06 9.45
CA ALA A 167 6.23 21.32 10.18
C ALA A 167 5.90 22.50 9.27
N ASP A 168 6.24 22.40 7.99
CA ASP A 168 6.00 23.48 7.03
C ASP A 168 5.55 22.90 5.70
N ARG A 169 4.39 23.34 5.23
CA ARG A 169 3.73 22.80 4.03
C ARG A 169 4.45 23.18 2.74
N GLU A 170 5.07 24.36 2.67
CA GLU A 170 5.71 24.85 1.45
C GLU A 170 7.07 24.17 1.25
N THR A 171 7.88 24.14 2.29
CA THR A 171 9.24 23.58 2.28
C THR A 171 9.26 22.07 2.49
N LYS A 172 8.15 21.47 2.93
CA LYS A 172 8.05 20.08 3.40
C LYS A 172 9.00 19.76 4.55
N ALA A 173 9.39 20.76 5.35
CA ALA A 173 10.25 20.52 6.51
C ALA A 173 9.56 19.53 7.46
N PRO A 174 10.23 18.43 7.87
CA PRO A 174 9.59 17.41 8.70
C PRO A 174 9.28 17.94 10.10
N LEU A 175 8.21 17.43 10.72
CA LEU A 175 8.01 17.60 12.16
C LEU A 175 9.16 16.94 12.92
N ALA A 176 9.55 17.56 14.05
CA ALA A 176 10.54 16.99 14.94
C ALA A 176 10.06 15.64 15.52
N ILE A 177 10.96 14.67 15.68
CA ILE A 177 10.61 13.30 16.08
C ILE A 177 9.95 13.25 17.47
N GLU A 178 10.31 14.21 18.33
CA GLU A 178 9.81 14.39 19.69
C GLU A 178 8.33 14.75 19.72
N THR A 179 7.78 15.33 18.64
CA THR A 179 6.35 15.62 18.52
C THR A 179 5.50 14.35 18.61
N GLN A 180 6.07 13.22 18.16
CA GLN A 180 5.37 11.93 18.06
C GLN A 180 4.01 12.05 17.34
N ALA A 181 3.89 12.96 16.36
CA ALA A 181 2.60 13.34 15.76
C ALA A 181 1.74 12.15 15.31
N HIS A 182 2.35 11.20 14.58
CA HIS A 182 1.72 9.94 14.17
C HIS A 182 1.06 9.16 15.33
N LYS A 183 1.66 9.12 16.53
CA LYS A 183 1.10 8.43 17.70
C LYS A 183 -0.10 9.17 18.29
N TRP A 184 -0.02 10.50 18.37
CA TRP A 184 -1.13 11.32 18.85
C TRP A 184 -2.34 11.21 17.93
N VAL A 185 -2.14 11.30 16.62
CA VAL A 185 -3.22 11.12 15.64
C VAL A 185 -3.82 9.73 15.77
N LYS A 186 -3.00 8.66 15.87
CA LYS A 186 -3.49 7.29 16.09
C LYS A 186 -4.36 7.18 17.33
N SER A 187 -3.87 7.66 18.47
CA SER A 187 -4.58 7.55 19.75
C SER A 187 -5.92 8.25 19.68
N ILE A 188 -5.93 9.51 19.21
CA ILE A 188 -7.15 10.32 19.15
C ILE A 188 -8.11 9.79 18.07
N ALA A 189 -7.61 9.30 16.93
CA ALA A 189 -8.43 8.62 15.93
C ALA A 189 -9.10 7.39 16.53
N MET A 190 -8.35 6.57 17.27
CA MET A 190 -8.90 5.39 17.95
C MET A 190 -9.99 5.76 18.96
N ASP A 191 -9.77 6.80 19.77
CA ASP A 191 -10.75 7.30 20.74
C ASP A 191 -12.03 7.82 20.05
N ASN A 192 -11.88 8.39 18.84
CA ASN A 192 -12.99 8.83 17.99
C ASN A 192 -13.62 7.68 17.16
N GLY A 193 -13.19 6.43 17.37
CA GLY A 193 -13.72 5.26 16.67
C GLY A 193 -13.24 5.12 15.22
N LEU A 194 -12.02 5.57 14.92
CA LEU A 194 -11.33 5.38 13.64
C LEU A 194 -9.97 4.71 13.84
N MET A 195 -9.80 3.51 13.25
CA MET A 195 -8.50 2.87 13.19
C MET A 195 -7.72 3.36 11.97
N CYS A 196 -6.51 3.88 12.19
CA CYS A 196 -5.57 4.24 11.14
C CYS A 196 -4.20 3.61 11.43
N TYR A 197 -3.35 3.54 10.40
CA TYR A 197 -2.02 2.98 10.52
C TYR A 197 -0.98 4.12 10.64
N PRO A 198 -0.41 4.37 11.83
CA PRO A 198 0.58 5.42 12.00
C PRO A 198 1.99 4.92 11.73
N MET A 199 2.85 5.76 11.15
CA MET A 199 4.27 5.48 11.11
C MET A 199 5.13 6.74 11.22
N SER A 200 6.40 6.53 11.53
CA SER A 200 7.46 7.54 11.52
C SER A 200 8.67 7.00 10.77
N GLY A 201 9.61 7.88 10.43
CA GLY A 201 10.78 7.52 9.65
C GLY A 201 10.53 7.43 8.15
N THR A 202 9.49 8.10 7.65
CA THR A 202 9.11 8.15 6.23
C THR A 202 10.27 8.49 5.29
N ILE A 203 11.20 9.35 5.72
CA ILE A 203 12.24 9.92 4.86
C ILE A 203 13.49 9.03 4.82
N ASP A 204 14.00 8.64 5.99
CA ASP A 204 15.31 7.98 6.15
C ASP A 204 15.31 6.90 7.24
N GLY A 205 14.12 6.45 7.67
CA GLY A 205 13.96 5.55 8.82
C GLY A 205 14.02 6.26 10.18
N ARG A 206 14.18 7.59 10.22
CA ARG A 206 14.18 8.40 11.45
C ARG A 206 13.21 9.56 11.39
N LEU A 207 13.29 10.38 10.34
CA LEU A 207 12.50 11.58 10.16
C LEU A 207 11.23 11.35 9.35
N GLY A 208 10.24 12.21 9.58
CA GLY A 208 8.96 12.18 8.89
C GLY A 208 7.90 11.39 9.65
N HIS A 209 6.65 11.85 9.52
CA HIS A 209 5.48 11.25 10.14
C HIS A 209 4.40 11.10 9.07
N HIS A 210 3.68 9.99 9.10
CA HIS A 210 2.51 9.83 8.25
C HIS A 210 1.44 8.97 8.92
N ILE A 211 0.22 9.11 8.41
CA ILE A 211 -0.89 8.21 8.66
C ILE A 211 -1.25 7.53 7.34
N LEU A 212 -1.46 6.22 7.38
CA LEU A 212 -1.90 5.43 6.26
C LEU A 212 -3.33 4.92 6.48
N LEU A 213 -4.14 5.05 5.44
CA LEU A 213 -5.52 4.59 5.34
C LEU A 213 -5.59 3.48 4.30
N ALA A 214 -6.18 2.35 4.68
CA ALA A 214 -6.39 1.21 3.80
C ALA A 214 -7.75 0.53 4.10
N PRO A 215 -8.88 1.25 3.95
CA PRO A 215 -10.19 0.70 4.31
C PRO A 215 -10.54 -0.53 3.44
N PRO A 216 -11.45 -1.41 3.90
CA PRO A 216 -11.91 -2.55 3.09
C PRO A 216 -12.48 -2.12 1.74
N PHE A 217 -12.40 -2.98 0.72
CA PHE A 217 -12.90 -2.67 -0.63
C PHE A 217 -14.41 -2.40 -0.69
N ILE A 218 -15.13 -2.91 0.31
CA ILE A 218 -16.56 -2.80 0.46
C ILE A 218 -17.02 -1.50 1.17
N ILE A 219 -16.09 -0.62 1.60
CA ILE A 219 -16.43 0.64 2.29
C ILE A 219 -17.46 1.45 1.50
N SER A 220 -18.56 1.86 2.11
CA SER A 220 -19.63 2.64 1.50
C SER A 220 -19.30 4.14 1.39
N GLU A 221 -20.06 4.90 0.59
CA GLU A 221 -19.86 6.37 0.48
C GLU A 221 -20.06 7.07 1.84
N SER A 222 -21.06 6.67 2.61
CA SER A 222 -21.30 7.22 3.95
C SER A 222 -20.18 6.89 4.94
N GLU A 223 -19.56 5.70 4.82
CA GLU A 223 -18.40 5.36 5.63
C GLU A 223 -17.14 6.11 5.19
N LEU A 224 -17.01 6.51 3.91
CA LEU A 224 -15.96 7.43 3.47
C LEU A 224 -16.14 8.81 4.12
N ASP A 225 -17.39 9.33 4.14
CA ASP A 225 -17.71 10.60 4.80
C ASP A 225 -17.39 10.53 6.31
N GLU A 226 -17.81 9.46 6.97
CA GLU A 226 -17.54 9.23 8.40
C GLU A 226 -16.02 9.12 8.69
N LEU A 227 -15.29 8.37 7.87
CA LEU A 227 -13.85 8.22 7.99
C LEU A 227 -13.14 9.58 7.92
N VAL A 228 -13.47 10.39 6.91
CA VAL A 228 -12.82 11.70 6.70
C VAL A 228 -13.19 12.68 7.80
N SER A 229 -14.46 12.70 8.21
CA SER A 229 -14.93 13.52 9.33
C SER A 229 -14.18 13.20 10.63
N LYS A 230 -14.11 11.91 11.00
CA LYS A 230 -13.36 11.47 12.19
C LYS A 230 -11.88 11.82 12.10
N LEU A 231 -11.25 11.59 10.94
CA LEU A 231 -9.83 11.89 10.76
C LEU A 231 -9.55 13.40 10.88
N SER A 232 -10.39 14.26 10.29
CA SER A 232 -10.24 15.72 10.36
C SER A 232 -10.33 16.22 11.80
N VAL A 233 -11.31 15.75 12.57
CA VAL A 233 -11.43 16.04 14.01
C VAL A 233 -10.19 15.56 14.77
N SER A 234 -9.74 14.32 14.52
CA SER A 234 -8.58 13.76 15.20
C SER A 234 -7.29 14.49 14.88
N LEU A 235 -7.07 14.92 13.63
CA LEU A 235 -5.91 15.72 13.23
C LEU A 235 -5.93 17.08 13.92
N SER A 236 -7.07 17.76 13.95
CA SER A 236 -7.23 19.07 14.60
C SER A 236 -6.93 19.00 16.10
N LEU A 237 -7.42 17.95 16.78
CA LEU A 237 -7.15 17.74 18.20
C LEU A 237 -5.69 17.37 18.46
N ALA A 238 -5.12 16.51 17.61
CA ALA A 238 -3.74 16.05 17.74
C ALA A 238 -2.73 17.18 17.50
N ALA A 239 -3.02 18.10 16.57
CA ALA A 239 -2.18 19.26 16.25
C ALA A 239 -1.79 20.09 17.49
N ASN A 240 -2.74 20.27 18.42
CA ASN A 240 -2.51 20.98 19.68
C ASN A 240 -1.40 20.33 20.53
N LYS A 241 -1.10 19.04 20.35
CA LYS A 241 -0.05 18.31 21.08
C LYS A 241 1.35 18.63 20.59
N TRP A 242 1.50 19.22 19.40
CA TRP A 242 2.78 19.65 18.85
C TRP A 242 2.79 21.12 18.41
N GLY A 243 1.87 21.93 18.95
CA GLY A 243 1.85 23.38 18.79
C GLY A 243 1.33 23.85 17.43
N ARG A 244 0.36 23.14 16.86
CA ARG A 244 -0.33 23.50 15.61
C ARG A 244 -1.83 23.61 15.80
#